data_AF-A0A4D4LS96-F1
#
_entry.id   AF-A0A4D4LS96-F1
#
_cell.length_a   1.000
_cell.length_b   1.000
_cell.length_c   1.000
_cell.angle_alpha   90.00
_cell.angle_beta   90.00
_cell.angle_gamma   90.00
#
_symmetry.space_group_name_H-M   'P 1'
#
loop_
_entity.id
_entity.type
_entity.pdbx_description
1 polymer ?
#
loop_
_entity_poly.entity_id
_entity_poly.type
_entity_poly.pdbx_seq_one_letter_code
_entity_poly.pdbx_strand_id
1 'polypeptide(L)'
;MDDLHRGLNQQWRRNIKKAEKAGVKVVQGGYHDLPAFYTLYTETAARDRFIPRPLPYFQRMWTALTAEDPHRMRLYLAHHGAKCCPPRRC
;
A
#
# COMPACT_ATOMS: atom_id res chain seq x y z
N MET A 1 -18.14 -6.54 9.69
CA MET A 1 -17.08 -7.13 8.84
C MET A 1 -17.65 -8.11 7.81
N ASP A 2 -18.68 -8.90 8.14
CA ASP A 2 -19.30 -9.84 7.18
C ASP A 2 -19.98 -9.19 5.97
N ASP A 3 -20.55 -7.99 6.11
CA ASP A 3 -21.26 -7.33 5.01
C ASP A 3 -20.34 -6.88 3.86
N LEU A 4 -19.11 -6.42 4.19
CA LEU A 4 -18.09 -6.10 3.20
C LEU A 4 -17.66 -7.34 2.41
N HIS A 5 -17.62 -8.50 3.07
CA HIS A 5 -17.21 -9.76 2.45
C HIS A 5 -18.30 -10.36 1.55
N ARG A 6 -19.59 -10.08 1.82
CA ARG A 6 -20.71 -10.55 1.01
C ARG A 6 -20.76 -9.89 -0.38
N GLY A 7 -20.31 -8.63 -0.49
CA GLY A 7 -20.20 -7.92 -1.77
C GLY A 7 -19.00 -8.31 -2.63
N LEU A 8 -18.02 -9.04 -2.07
CA LEU A 8 -16.80 -9.43 -2.75
C LEU A 8 -16.94 -10.82 -3.40
N ASN A 9 -16.49 -10.94 -4.65
CA ASN A 9 -16.50 -12.22 -5.34
C ASN A 9 -15.66 -13.28 -4.58
N GLN A 10 -15.95 -14.55 -4.86
CA GLN A 10 -15.35 -15.68 -4.13
C GLN A 10 -13.82 -15.72 -4.20
N GLN A 11 -13.23 -15.29 -5.32
CA GLN A 11 -11.77 -15.26 -5.51
C GLN A 11 -11.11 -14.22 -4.59
N TRP A 12 -11.74 -13.05 -4.44
CA TRP A 12 -11.24 -11.98 -3.58
C TRP A 12 -11.26 -12.40 -2.10
N ARG A 13 -12.33 -13.05 -1.64
CA ARG A 13 -12.41 -13.61 -0.27
C ARG A 13 -11.32 -14.66 0.00
N ARG A 14 -11.03 -15.53 -0.98
CA ARG A 14 -9.94 -16.52 -0.85
C ARG A 14 -8.56 -15.86 -0.75
N ASN A 15 -8.32 -14.82 -1.55
CA ASN A 15 -7.03 -14.10 -1.54
C ASN A 15 -6.83 -13.32 -0.23
N ILE A 16 -7.87 -12.69 0.32
CA ILE A 16 -7.81 -12.01 1.63
C ILE A 16 -7.45 -13.01 2.73
N LYS A 17 -8.19 -14.14 2.83
CA LYS A 17 -7.89 -15.20 3.81
C LYS A 17 -6.49 -15.78 3.64
N LYS A 18 -6.00 -15.90 2.40
CA LYS A 18 -4.64 -16.35 2.11
C LYS A 18 -3.59 -15.35 2.62
N ALA A 19 -3.81 -14.06 2.42
CA ALA A 19 -2.91 -13.01 2.91
C ALA A 19 -2.87 -12.95 4.44
N GLU A 20 -4.03 -13.05 5.11
CA GLU A 20 -4.11 -13.16 6.57
C GLU A 20 -3.34 -14.38 7.09
N LYS A 21 -3.56 -15.55 6.47
CA LYS A 21 -2.88 -16.81 6.85
C LYS A 21 -1.37 -16.78 6.57
N ALA A 22 -0.93 -16.01 5.58
CA ALA A 22 0.48 -15.77 5.30
C ALA A 22 1.13 -14.81 6.32
N GLY A 23 0.38 -14.23 7.25
CA GLY A 23 0.92 -13.35 8.28
C GLY A 23 1.23 -11.95 7.75
N VAL A 24 0.53 -11.51 6.70
CA VAL A 24 0.63 -10.14 6.22
C VAL A 24 0.08 -9.20 7.29
N LYS A 25 0.89 -8.25 7.75
CA LYS A 25 0.49 -7.17 8.67
C LYS A 25 0.36 -5.88 7.90
N VAL A 26 -0.80 -5.23 8.02
CA VAL A 26 -1.00 -3.88 7.49
C VAL A 26 -0.70 -2.89 8.59
N VAL A 27 0.24 -1.98 8.36
CA VAL A 27 0.59 -0.89 9.27
C VAL A 27 0.30 0.44 8.58
N GLN A 28 -0.12 1.42 9.37
CA GLN A 28 -0.21 2.80 8.89
C GLN A 28 1.19 3.42 8.96
N GLY A 29 1.73 3.80 7.81
CA GLY A 29 3.02 4.48 7.68
C GLY A 29 2.86 6.01 7.73
N GLY A 30 3.98 6.69 8.00
CA GLY A 30 4.09 8.13 8.00
C GLY A 30 4.94 8.68 6.85
N TYR A 31 5.30 9.96 6.94
CA TYR A 31 6.13 10.64 5.95
C TYR A 31 7.47 9.91 5.71
N HIS A 32 8.08 9.37 6.76
CA HIS A 32 9.36 8.66 6.69
C HIS A 32 9.28 7.30 5.96
N ASP A 33 8.07 6.78 5.75
CA ASP A 33 7.82 5.53 5.04
C ASP A 33 7.60 5.73 3.53
N LEU A 34 7.52 6.99 3.06
CA LEU A 34 7.41 7.33 1.64
C LEU A 34 8.52 6.72 0.76
N PRO A 35 9.79 6.64 1.19
CA PRO A 35 10.83 5.95 0.42
C PRO A 35 10.54 4.45 0.24
N ALA A 36 10.06 3.77 1.29
CA ALA A 36 9.72 2.34 1.22
C ALA A 36 8.54 2.10 0.26
N PHE A 37 7.52 2.96 0.33
CA PHE A 37 6.45 2.98 -0.66
C PHE A 37 6.98 3.21 -2.08
N TYR A 38 7.89 4.17 -2.25
CA TYR A 38 8.41 4.55 -3.56
C TYR A 38 9.19 3.42 -4.22
N THR A 39 9.99 2.66 -3.46
CA THR A 39 10.64 1.45 -3.97
C THR A 39 9.62 0.49 -4.58
N LEU A 40 8.55 0.13 -3.85
CA LEU A 40 7.49 -0.75 -4.36
C LEU A 40 6.75 -0.15 -5.58
N TYR A 41 6.52 1.16 -5.55
CA TYR A 41 5.84 1.87 -6.62
C TYR A 41 6.65 1.85 -7.91
N THR A 42 7.97 2.07 -7.84
CA THR A 42 8.86 2.01 -9.01
C THR A 42 8.99 0.59 -9.57
N GLU A 43 9.06 -0.43 -8.73
CA GLU A 43 9.01 -1.84 -9.17
C GLU A 43 7.70 -2.13 -9.92
N THR A 44 6.58 -1.61 -9.41
CA THR A 44 5.26 -1.74 -10.05
C THR A 44 5.21 -1.00 -11.39
N ALA A 45 5.79 0.21 -11.45
CA ALA A 45 5.89 1.00 -12.68
C ALA A 45 6.69 0.29 -13.76
N ALA A 46 7.82 -0.31 -13.39
CA ALA A 46 8.63 -1.12 -14.30
C ALA A 46 7.87 -2.34 -14.83
N ARG A 47 7.15 -3.05 -13.94
CA ARG A 47 6.33 -4.22 -14.32
C ARG A 47 5.18 -3.85 -15.26
N ASP A 48 4.43 -2.80 -14.91
CA ASP A 48 3.21 -2.42 -15.61
C ASP A 48 3.48 -1.42 -16.76
N ARG A 49 4.75 -1.08 -16.99
CA ARG A 49 5.26 -0.21 -18.07
C ARG A 49 4.61 1.17 -18.09
N PHE A 50 4.49 1.80 -16.93
CA PHE A 50 4.12 3.22 -16.83
C PHE A 50 5.27 4.07 -16.31
N ILE A 51 5.25 5.37 -16.63
CA ILE A 51 6.28 6.31 -16.19
C ILE A 51 6.01 6.70 -14.73
N PRO A 52 6.89 6.36 -13.77
CA PRO A 52 6.67 6.70 -12.37
C PRO A 52 6.88 8.20 -12.14
N ARG A 53 6.05 8.80 -11.29
CA ARG A 53 6.33 10.12 -10.71
C ARG A 53 7.52 10.02 -9.75
N PRO A 54 8.38 11.04 -9.64
CA PRO A 54 9.56 10.99 -8.77
C PRO A 54 9.16 11.10 -7.28
N LEU A 55 9.96 10.56 -6.37
CA LEU A 55 9.69 10.59 -4.91
C LEU A 55 9.33 12.00 -4.37
N PRO A 56 10.01 13.10 -4.76
CA PRO A 56 9.66 14.45 -4.30
C PRO A 56 8.22 14.87 -4.60
N TYR A 57 7.59 14.29 -5.63
CA TYR A 57 6.18 14.54 -5.92
C TYR A 57 5.29 14.10 -4.75
N PHE A 58 5.53 12.89 -4.23
CA PHE A 58 4.78 12.33 -3.11
C PHE A 58 5.10 13.04 -1.79
N GLN A 59 6.36 13.44 -1.58
CA GLN A 59 6.75 14.22 -0.40
C GLN A 59 6.07 15.60 -0.37
N ARG A 60 6.01 16.28 -1.52
CA ARG A 60 5.28 17.55 -1.65
C ARG A 60 3.79 17.37 -1.44
N MET A 61 3.20 16.34 -2.06
CA MET A 61 1.79 16.01 -1.91
C MET A 61 1.44 15.71 -0.44
N TRP A 62 2.27 14.94 0.25
CA TRP A 62 2.11 14.67 1.68
C TRP A 62 2.11 15.96 2.48
N THR A 63 3.16 16.77 2.35
CA THR A 63 3.32 18.01 3.10
C THR A 63 2.14 18.95 2.89
N ALA A 64 1.71 19.14 1.63
CA ALA A 64 0.59 20.00 1.30
C ALA A 64 -0.73 19.50 1.91
N LEU A 65 -1.05 18.20 1.75
CA LEU A 65 -2.32 17.65 2.22
C LEU A 65 -2.38 17.54 3.74
N THR A 66 -1.28 17.15 4.40
CA THR A 66 -1.25 17.06 5.87
C THR A 66 -1.21 18.42 6.55
N ALA A 67 -0.75 19.47 5.86
CA ALA A 67 -0.83 20.84 6.37
C ALA A 67 -2.29 21.36 6.39
N GLU A 68 -3.13 20.90 5.46
CA GLU A 68 -4.55 21.24 5.44
C GLU A 68 -5.34 20.46 6.51
N ASP A 69 -5.12 19.14 6.60
CA ASP A 69 -5.68 18.29 7.65
C ASP A 69 -4.76 17.07 7.87
N PRO A 70 -4.32 16.77 9.11
CA PRO A 70 -3.43 15.64 9.41
C PRO A 70 -3.92 14.26 8.93
N HIS A 71 -5.22 14.11 8.69
CA HIS A 71 -5.87 12.87 8.25
C HIS A 71 -6.19 12.84 6.75
N ARG A 72 -5.92 13.92 6.00
CA ARG A 72 -6.22 14.04 4.56
C ARG A 72 -5.39 13.10 3.69
N MET A 73 -4.23 12.68 4.19
CA MET A 73 -3.39 11.68 3.55
C MET A 73 -3.05 10.56 4.53
N ARG A 74 -3.15 9.31 4.08
CA ARG A 74 -2.78 8.11 4.83
C ARG A 74 -1.99 7.17 3.95
N LEU A 75 -0.91 6.60 4.49
CA LEU A 75 -0.14 5.54 3.84
C LEU A 75 -0.38 4.25 4.60
N TYR A 76 -0.69 3.18 3.86
CA TYR A 76 -0.78 1.83 4.41
C TYR A 76 0.28 0.96 3.75
N LEU A 77 1.12 0.32 4.57
CA LEU A 77 2.13 -0.62 4.12
C LEU A 77 1.77 -2.02 4.59
N ALA A 78 1.86 -2.98 3.68
CA ALA A 78 1.67 -4.38 3.96
C ALA A 78 3.04 -5.06 4.11
N HIS A 79 3.32 -5.59 5.29
CA HIS A 79 4.55 -6.33 5.60
C HIS A 79 4.27 -7.82 5.66
N HIS A 80 5.12 -8.63 5.05
CA HIS A 80 5.13 -10.07 5.17
C HIS A 80 6.51 -10.49 5.72
N GLY A 81 6.57 -10.84 7.00
CA GLY A 81 7.85 -10.99 7.71
C GLY A 81 8.60 -9.64 7.84
N ALA A 82 9.93 -9.64 7.59
CA ALA A 82 10.78 -8.44 7.67
C ALA A 82 10.76 -7.56 6.39
N LYS A 83 9.93 -7.88 5.40
CA LYS A 83 9.90 -7.18 4.10
C LYS A 83 8.49 -6.67 3.77
N CYS A 84 8.41 -5.47 3.21
CA CYS A 84 7.21 -4.97 2.57
C CYS A 84 6.83 -5.87 1.37
N CYS A 85 5.58 -6.35 1.31
CA CYS A 85 5.13 -7.22 0.23
C CYS A 85 4.63 -6.39 -0.97
N PRO A 86 5.19 -6.55 -2.18
CA PRO A 86 4.61 -5.98 -3.38
C PRO A 86 3.31 -6.72 -3.77
N PRO A 87 2.37 -6.06 -4.48
CA PRO A 87 0.98 -6.50 -4.68
C PRO A 87 0.78 -7.82 -5.47
N ARG A 88 1.84 -8.51 -5.90
CA ARG A 88 1.77 -9.81 -6.59
C ARG A 88 2.74 -10.90 -6.05
N ARG A 89 3.47 -10.66 -4.96
CA ARG A 89 4.35 -11.67 -4.32
C ARG A 89 3.79 -12.25 -3.01
N CYS A 90 2.51 -11.98 -2.74
CA CYS A 90 1.65 -12.63 -1.78
C CYS A 90 0.44 -13.21 -2.59
#